data_AF-A0A9E0BSF8-F1
#
_entry.id   AF-A0A9E0BSF8-F1
#
_cell.length_a   1.000
_cell.length_b   1.000
_cell.length_c   1.000
_cell.angle_alpha   90.00
_cell.angle_beta   90.00
_cell.angle_gamma   90.00
#
_symmetry.space_group_name_H-M   'P 1'
#
loop_
_entity.id
_entity.type
_entity.pdbx_description
1 polymer ?
#
loop_
_entity_poly.entity_id
_entity_poly.type
_entity_poly.pdbx_seq_one_letter_code
_entity_poly.pdbx_strand_id
1 'polypeptide(L)'
;MKNLFLSMAFLSLFANPIFGQWTTSSTNISNTNTGNVGIGTTIPSQKLSVQGGINVDNGSTFNGVITTGANNALKFGVGTTGEAIGSKRTAGGNLNGLDFFTAHINRMSITNAGNVGIGTTTPAAKLHVAEANGGFIALGAGDGGLEIASGNNGSSYIDFKGNANLGQDYIGRIEHTDGGGFNIVSNGYYMLNVHGRLRAKEIKVQASWADYVFADDYRLRPLTEVEQYINEHKHLPNIPSAAVVESEGLEVASMIAKQMEKIEELTLYMIDLNKKVEILQAENKQLKQQISSSNQK
;
A
#
# COMPACT_ATOMS: atom_id res chain seq x y z
N MET A 1 93.03 69.95 -2.13
CA MET A 1 91.88 70.85 -1.88
C MET A 1 90.77 70.38 -2.82
N LYS A 2 89.80 69.58 -2.35
CA LYS A 2 88.55 69.96 -1.66
C LYS A 2 87.56 70.70 -2.58
N ASN A 3 86.32 70.18 -2.58
CA ASN A 3 85.02 70.68 -3.04
C ASN A 3 84.61 70.03 -4.38
N LEU A 4 83.91 68.89 -4.42
CA LEU A 4 82.62 68.54 -3.82
C LEU A 4 81.60 69.67 -3.94
N PHE A 5 80.84 69.67 -5.05
CA PHE A 5 79.45 70.09 -5.03
C PHE A 5 78.59 69.10 -5.83
N LEU A 6 77.79 68.41 -5.04
CA LEU A 6 76.62 67.60 -5.33
C LEU A 6 75.55 68.48 -6.01
N SER A 7 74.95 68.03 -7.11
CA SER A 7 73.60 68.51 -7.46
C SER A 7 72.86 67.53 -8.38
N MET A 8 71.92 66.82 -7.74
CA MET A 8 70.67 66.25 -8.26
C MET A 8 70.71 65.52 -9.60
N ALA A 9 71.09 64.24 -9.55
CA ALA A 9 70.44 63.26 -10.40
C ALA A 9 68.97 63.19 -9.98
N PHE A 10 68.07 63.64 -10.85
CA PHE A 10 66.64 63.47 -10.69
C PHE A 10 66.34 61.97 -10.82
N LEU A 11 66.46 61.25 -9.70
CA LEU A 11 66.02 59.87 -9.60
C LEU A 11 64.50 59.91 -9.60
N SER A 12 63.89 59.90 -10.79
CA SER A 12 62.47 59.63 -10.92
C SER A 12 62.26 58.21 -10.42
N LEU A 13 61.88 58.08 -9.15
CA LEU A 13 61.24 56.86 -8.66
C LEU A 13 60.00 56.70 -9.54
N PHE A 14 60.09 55.85 -10.56
CA PHE A 14 58.92 55.19 -11.09
C PHE A 14 58.39 54.35 -9.93
N ALA A 15 57.50 54.93 -9.13
CA ALA A 15 56.56 54.16 -8.38
C ALA A 15 55.85 53.31 -9.44
N ASN A 16 56.18 52.03 -9.52
CA ASN A 16 55.26 51.10 -10.16
C ASN A 16 53.97 51.27 -9.36
N PRO A 17 52.89 51.84 -9.91
CA PRO A 17 51.63 51.66 -9.25
C PRO A 17 51.48 50.15 -9.16
N ILE A 18 51.43 49.64 -7.93
CA ILE A 18 50.96 48.27 -7.70
C ILE A 18 49.51 48.34 -8.17
N PHE A 19 49.28 48.06 -9.45
CA PHE A 19 47.94 47.87 -9.95
C PHE A 19 47.39 46.75 -9.09
N GLY A 20 46.34 47.05 -8.31
CA GLY A 20 45.58 46.00 -7.65
C GLY A 20 45.29 44.94 -8.71
N GLN A 21 45.51 43.68 -8.38
CA GLN A 21 45.49 42.50 -9.25
C GLN A 21 44.19 42.29 -10.07
N TRP A 22 43.25 43.22 -9.98
CA TRP A 22 41.96 43.27 -10.66
C TRP A 22 41.90 44.53 -11.54
N THR A 23 42.76 44.63 -12.53
CA THR A 23 42.64 45.68 -13.56
C THR A 23 41.41 45.39 -14.42
N THR A 24 40.58 46.40 -14.69
CA THR A 24 39.43 46.33 -15.61
C THR A 24 39.87 46.11 -17.06
N SER A 25 40.44 44.95 -17.36
CA SER A 25 40.65 44.48 -18.72
C SER A 25 39.50 43.54 -19.08
N SER A 26 38.78 43.88 -20.14
CA SER A 26 38.02 42.99 -21.02
C SER A 26 37.63 41.61 -20.44
N THR A 27 36.33 41.40 -20.23
CA THR A 27 35.58 40.13 -20.00
C THR A 27 36.08 39.13 -18.96
N ASN A 28 37.30 39.20 -18.46
CA ASN A 28 37.86 38.14 -17.62
C ASN A 28 37.47 38.33 -16.15
N ILE A 29 37.63 39.53 -15.59
CA ILE A 29 37.13 39.87 -14.25
C ILE A 29 36.75 41.35 -14.18
N SER A 30 35.48 41.64 -13.90
CA SER A 30 34.96 42.99 -13.65
C SER A 30 34.73 43.17 -12.15
N ASN A 31 35.54 44.00 -11.50
CA ASN A 31 35.22 44.57 -10.19
C ASN A 31 34.91 46.05 -10.44
N THR A 32 33.65 46.45 -10.33
CA THR A 32 33.24 47.85 -10.52
C THR A 32 33.71 48.77 -9.37
N ASN A 33 34.55 48.27 -8.45
CA ASN A 33 34.95 48.91 -7.20
C ASN A 33 33.77 49.37 -6.34
N THR A 34 32.54 48.90 -6.62
CA THR A 34 31.30 49.27 -5.92
C THR A 34 30.55 48.06 -5.34
N GLY A 35 31.15 46.87 -5.37
CA GLY A 35 30.79 45.79 -4.45
C GLY A 35 30.27 44.48 -5.04
N ASN A 36 30.23 44.32 -6.37
CA ASN A 36 29.89 43.04 -7.03
C ASN A 36 31.03 42.62 -7.99
N VAL A 37 31.22 41.31 -8.15
CA VAL A 37 32.25 40.72 -9.03
C VAL A 37 31.57 40.00 -10.19
N GLY A 38 31.91 40.39 -11.42
CA GLY A 38 31.53 39.71 -12.65
C GLY A 38 32.71 38.92 -13.24
N ILE A 39 32.51 37.66 -13.62
CA ILE A 39 33.45 36.85 -14.41
C ILE A 39 32.76 36.51 -15.73
N GLY A 40 33.34 36.89 -16.87
CA GLY A 40 32.68 36.74 -18.17
C GLY A 40 31.59 37.78 -18.47
N THR A 41 31.15 38.57 -17.49
CA THR A 41 30.07 39.58 -17.62
C THR A 41 30.46 40.93 -17.02
N THR A 42 29.97 42.02 -17.62
CA THR A 42 30.13 43.40 -17.12
C THR A 42 28.94 43.90 -16.30
N ILE A 43 27.83 43.15 -16.26
CA ILE A 43 26.59 43.52 -15.55
C ILE A 43 26.26 42.41 -14.53
N PRO A 44 26.99 42.33 -13.41
CA PRO A 44 26.71 41.32 -12.39
C PRO A 44 25.37 41.60 -11.69
N SER A 45 24.47 40.62 -11.68
CA SER A 45 23.13 40.71 -11.07
C SER A 45 23.13 40.41 -9.56
N GLN A 46 24.24 39.88 -9.04
CA GLN A 46 24.45 39.51 -7.63
C GLN A 46 25.89 39.83 -7.21
N LYS A 47 26.22 39.62 -5.93
CA LYS A 47 27.57 39.83 -5.38
C LYS A 47 28.67 39.11 -6.16
N LEU A 48 28.36 37.92 -6.69
CA LEU A 48 29.16 37.22 -7.67
C LEU A 48 28.26 36.82 -8.84
N SER A 49 28.68 37.13 -10.07
CA SER A 49 28.02 36.67 -11.29
C SER A 49 29.06 36.10 -12.24
N VAL A 50 28.85 34.85 -12.66
CA VAL A 50 29.72 34.17 -13.61
C VAL A 50 28.91 33.87 -14.86
N GLN A 51 29.30 34.46 -15.99
CA GLN A 51 28.75 34.09 -17.30
C GLN A 51 29.51 32.85 -17.81
N GLY A 52 29.10 31.69 -17.30
CA GLY A 52 29.76 30.40 -17.51
C GLY A 52 29.54 29.46 -16.33
N GLY A 53 30.21 28.31 -16.33
CA GLY A 53 30.18 27.36 -15.22
C GLY A 53 31.20 27.69 -14.12
N ILE A 54 30.94 27.24 -12.90
CA ILE A 54 31.90 27.26 -11.79
C ILE A 54 32.45 25.84 -11.61
N ASN A 55 33.76 25.68 -11.70
CA ASN A 55 34.41 24.41 -11.40
C ASN A 55 34.70 24.33 -9.89
N VAL A 56 33.94 23.47 -9.20
CA VAL A 56 34.13 23.17 -7.78
C VAL A 56 34.83 21.81 -7.68
N ASP A 57 35.86 21.72 -6.85
CA ASP A 57 36.75 20.56 -6.75
C ASP A 57 37.60 20.28 -7.99
N ASN A 58 38.23 21.32 -8.55
CA ASN A 58 39.18 21.14 -9.66
C ASN A 58 40.35 20.19 -9.27
N GLY A 59 40.64 20.04 -7.97
CA GLY A 59 41.62 19.07 -7.48
C GLY A 59 41.14 17.61 -7.46
N SER A 60 39.85 17.35 -7.71
CA SER A 60 39.23 16.02 -7.65
C SER A 60 39.50 15.27 -6.33
N THR A 61 39.36 15.97 -5.21
CA THR A 61 39.77 15.49 -3.88
C THR A 61 38.60 15.32 -2.91
N PHE A 62 37.37 15.69 -3.28
CA PHE A 62 36.24 15.52 -2.39
C PHE A 62 36.00 14.04 -2.07
N ASN A 63 35.98 13.69 -0.79
CA ASN A 63 35.93 12.31 -0.30
C ASN A 63 34.53 11.84 0.10
N GLY A 64 33.49 12.66 -0.14
CA GLY A 64 32.11 12.35 0.24
C GLY A 64 31.73 12.73 1.67
N VAL A 65 32.57 13.51 2.37
CA VAL A 65 32.31 13.94 3.75
C VAL A 65 32.37 15.47 3.84
N ILE A 66 31.40 16.08 4.53
CA ILE A 66 31.43 17.50 4.87
C ILE A 66 31.97 17.65 6.29
N THR A 67 33.06 18.39 6.44
CA THR A 67 33.67 18.76 7.73
C THR A 67 33.67 20.28 7.90
N THR A 68 33.96 20.73 9.12
CA THR A 68 34.10 22.15 9.47
C THR A 68 35.30 22.85 8.81
N GLY A 69 36.22 22.08 8.23
CA GLY A 69 37.41 22.57 7.51
C GLY A 69 37.19 22.78 6.01
N ALA A 70 38.28 23.02 5.27
CA ALA A 70 38.24 23.14 3.81
C ALA A 70 37.81 21.81 3.18
N ASN A 71 36.67 21.80 2.50
CA ASN A 71 36.22 20.70 1.65
C ASN A 71 35.93 21.28 0.28
N ASN A 72 36.27 20.53 -0.77
CA ASN A 72 36.01 20.93 -2.13
C ASN A 72 34.57 20.58 -2.53
N ALA A 73 33.63 21.36 -2.00
CA ALA A 73 32.20 21.23 -2.22
C ALA A 73 31.57 22.63 -2.29
N LEU A 74 30.39 22.74 -2.90
CA LEU A 74 29.61 23.97 -2.83
C LEU A 74 28.93 24.01 -1.46
N LYS A 75 29.42 24.86 -0.56
CA LYS A 75 28.93 24.97 0.81
C LYS A 75 27.88 26.07 0.94
N PHE A 76 26.95 25.85 1.86
CA PHE A 76 25.97 26.83 2.29
C PHE A 76 26.04 26.99 3.82
N GLY A 77 25.42 28.05 4.35
CA GLY A 77 25.39 28.30 5.79
C GLY A 77 26.71 28.82 6.37
N VAL A 78 26.81 28.81 7.70
CA VAL A 78 28.01 29.24 8.43
C VAL A 78 28.87 28.01 8.77
N GLY A 79 30.17 28.17 9.01
CA GLY A 79 31.18 27.08 8.92
C GLY A 79 30.94 25.78 9.71
N THR A 80 29.94 25.72 10.59
CA THR A 80 29.56 24.54 11.38
C THR A 80 28.16 23.99 11.10
N THR A 81 27.40 24.50 10.11
CA THR A 81 26.02 24.05 9.84
C THR A 81 25.95 22.85 8.88
N GLY A 82 27.00 22.64 8.07
CA GLY A 82 27.24 21.38 7.35
C GLY A 82 26.36 21.15 6.12
N GLU A 83 25.82 22.20 5.52
CA GLU A 83 25.06 22.16 4.26
C GLU A 83 26.01 22.25 3.06
N ALA A 84 25.88 21.32 2.13
CA ALA A 84 26.68 21.33 0.93
C ALA A 84 26.12 20.46 -0.20
N ILE A 85 26.66 20.69 -1.39
CA ILE A 85 26.57 19.79 -2.54
C ILE A 85 27.99 19.39 -2.93
N GLY A 86 28.25 18.08 -3.03
CA GLY A 86 29.56 17.56 -3.36
C GLY A 86 29.49 16.32 -4.24
N SER A 87 30.55 16.07 -5.01
CA SER A 87 30.69 14.87 -5.84
C SER A 87 31.93 14.10 -5.43
N LYS A 88 31.75 12.90 -4.88
CA LYS A 88 32.87 12.11 -4.36
C LYS A 88 33.77 11.66 -5.50
N ARG A 89 35.08 11.91 -5.36
CA ARG A 89 36.13 11.55 -6.33
C ARG A 89 37.06 10.45 -5.85
N THR A 90 37.03 10.11 -4.56
CA THR A 90 37.80 8.99 -3.99
C THR A 90 37.04 7.67 -4.10
N ALA A 91 37.77 6.54 -4.09
CA ALA A 91 37.17 5.22 -4.22
C ALA A 91 36.13 4.89 -3.12
N GLY A 92 35.13 4.08 -3.50
CA GLY A 92 34.06 3.59 -2.63
C GLY A 92 32.87 4.56 -2.45
N GLY A 93 31.74 4.06 -1.95
CA GLY A 93 30.51 4.86 -1.80
C GLY A 93 29.98 5.39 -3.14
N ASN A 94 29.48 6.62 -3.15
CA ASN A 94 28.89 7.24 -4.34
C ASN A 94 29.92 7.91 -5.28
N LEU A 95 30.94 7.14 -5.71
CA LEU A 95 32.00 7.62 -6.60
C LEU A 95 31.42 8.16 -7.91
N ASN A 96 31.85 9.37 -8.31
CA ASN A 96 31.35 10.12 -9.47
C ASN A 96 29.84 10.43 -9.42
N GLY A 97 29.19 10.17 -8.29
CA GLY A 97 27.83 10.60 -8.04
C GLY A 97 27.76 12.01 -7.47
N LEU A 98 26.55 12.43 -7.13
CA LEU A 98 26.26 13.72 -6.50
C LEU A 98 25.56 13.49 -5.17
N ASP A 99 26.07 14.12 -4.12
CA ASP A 99 25.58 13.98 -2.76
C ASP A 99 25.13 15.33 -2.19
N PHE A 100 24.03 15.30 -1.44
CA PHE A 100 23.42 16.45 -0.79
C PHE A 100 23.47 16.30 0.72
N PHE A 101 23.96 17.34 1.40
CA PHE A 101 24.25 17.30 2.82
C PHE A 101 23.46 18.34 3.60
N THR A 102 22.98 17.96 4.77
CA THR A 102 22.55 18.87 5.84
C THR A 102 23.06 18.35 7.17
N ALA A 103 23.46 19.25 8.08
CA ALA A 103 24.04 18.87 9.37
C ALA A 103 25.21 17.87 9.24
N HIS A 104 26.00 17.96 8.15
CA HIS A 104 27.10 17.06 7.82
C HIS A 104 26.69 15.61 7.48
N ILE A 105 25.40 15.36 7.27
CA ILE A 105 24.83 14.04 6.96
C ILE A 105 24.39 14.01 5.50
N ASN A 106 24.74 12.96 4.75
CA ASN A 106 24.20 12.72 3.41
C ASN A 106 22.71 12.40 3.55
N ARG A 107 21.87 13.24 2.93
CA ARG A 107 20.41 13.06 2.91
C ARG A 107 19.94 12.45 1.60
N MET A 108 20.64 12.73 0.52
CA MET A 108 20.31 12.28 -0.82
C MET A 108 21.57 12.02 -1.63
N SER A 109 21.53 10.93 -2.40
CA SER A 109 22.61 10.49 -3.29
C SER A 109 22.05 10.22 -4.68
N ILE A 110 22.70 10.76 -5.71
CA ILE A 110 22.47 10.38 -7.11
C ILE A 110 23.71 9.62 -7.56
N THR A 111 23.55 8.35 -7.93
CA THR A 111 24.67 7.52 -8.37
C THR A 111 25.09 7.85 -9.79
N ASN A 112 26.32 7.48 -10.14
CA ASN A 112 26.79 7.56 -11.53
C ASN A 112 25.98 6.67 -12.49
N ALA A 113 25.21 5.69 -11.97
CA ALA A 113 24.25 4.89 -12.73
C ALA A 113 22.86 5.54 -12.85
N GLY A 114 22.68 6.73 -12.27
CA GLY A 114 21.44 7.50 -12.31
C GLY A 114 20.36 7.01 -11.34
N ASN A 115 20.71 6.21 -10.33
CA ASN A 115 19.76 5.81 -9.29
C ASN A 115 19.78 6.86 -8.17
N VAL A 116 18.61 7.18 -7.62
CA VAL A 116 18.44 8.18 -6.57
C VAL A 116 18.16 7.49 -5.24
N GLY A 117 18.98 7.76 -4.24
CA GLY A 117 18.80 7.34 -2.87
C GLY A 117 18.41 8.51 -1.97
N ILE A 118 17.36 8.38 -1.16
CA ILE A 118 17.02 9.32 -0.09
C ILE A 118 17.17 8.57 1.22
N GLY A 119 18.04 9.04 2.12
CA GLY A 119 18.43 8.31 3.32
C GLY A 119 19.32 7.07 3.07
N THR A 120 19.69 6.79 1.81
CA THR A 120 20.66 5.76 1.42
C THR A 120 21.58 6.27 0.31
N THR A 121 22.82 5.79 0.32
CA THR A 121 23.84 6.04 -0.70
C THR A 121 23.94 4.90 -1.72
N THR A 122 23.20 3.81 -1.52
CA THR A 122 23.23 2.59 -2.34
C THR A 122 21.82 2.22 -2.83
N PRO A 123 21.21 3.05 -3.70
CA PRO A 123 19.87 2.78 -4.22
C PRO A 123 19.81 1.49 -5.06
N ALA A 124 18.98 0.53 -4.63
CA ALA A 124 18.81 -0.78 -5.27
C ALA A 124 17.82 -0.76 -6.45
N ALA A 125 17.01 0.29 -6.54
CA ALA A 125 16.12 0.59 -7.64
C ALA A 125 16.39 2.02 -8.14
N LYS A 126 15.68 2.44 -9.20
CA LYS A 126 15.84 3.80 -9.75
C LYS A 126 15.59 4.90 -8.72
N LEU A 127 14.67 4.66 -7.80
CA LEU A 127 14.45 5.46 -6.60
C LEU A 127 14.43 4.53 -5.39
N HIS A 128 15.25 4.82 -4.38
CA HIS A 128 15.32 4.07 -3.13
C HIS A 128 15.26 5.06 -1.95
N VAL A 129 14.12 5.12 -1.30
CA VAL A 129 13.96 5.88 -0.05
C VAL A 129 14.15 4.91 1.11
N ALA A 130 15.14 5.15 1.97
CA ALA A 130 15.49 4.28 3.07
C ALA A 130 15.55 5.07 4.37
N GLU A 131 14.75 4.65 5.36
CA GLU A 131 14.82 5.16 6.72
C GLU A 131 15.04 4.02 7.71
N ALA A 132 15.73 4.30 8.82
CA ALA A 132 15.99 3.32 9.87
C ALA A 132 14.70 2.84 10.59
N ASN A 133 13.60 3.60 10.50
CA ASN A 133 12.32 3.34 11.19
C ASN A 133 11.12 3.29 10.23
N GLY A 134 11.24 2.62 9.08
CA GLY A 134 10.13 1.91 8.43
C GLY A 134 8.90 2.71 7.96
N GLY A 135 9.02 4.01 7.73
CA GLY A 135 8.00 4.79 7.01
C GLY A 135 8.45 5.00 5.57
N PHE A 136 7.81 4.34 4.60
CA PHE A 136 8.15 4.51 3.19
C PHE A 136 7.85 5.95 2.70
N ILE A 137 6.83 6.61 3.27
CA ILE A 137 6.48 8.04 3.10
C ILE A 137 5.85 8.52 4.43
N ALA A 138 6.40 9.56 5.07
CA ALA A 138 5.74 10.22 6.19
C ALA A 138 4.91 11.42 5.69
N LEU A 139 3.58 11.35 5.78
CA LEU A 139 2.67 12.48 5.51
C LEU A 139 2.40 13.29 6.80
N GLY A 140 3.44 13.97 7.30
CA GLY A 140 3.30 15.05 8.29
C GLY A 140 2.94 14.65 9.73
N ALA A 141 3.14 15.60 10.66
CA ALA A 141 2.86 15.45 12.08
C ALA A 141 1.38 15.74 12.35
N GLY A 142 0.59 14.73 12.72
CA GLY A 142 -0.81 14.91 13.10
C GLY A 142 -1.55 13.59 13.35
N ASP A 143 -1.47 12.64 12.41
CA ASP A 143 -2.02 11.28 12.48
C ASP A 143 -1.27 10.44 11.42
N GLY A 144 -0.62 9.31 11.77
CA GLY A 144 0.18 8.53 10.81
C GLY A 144 0.07 7.01 11.02
N GLY A 145 -0.47 6.29 10.04
CA GLY A 145 -0.53 4.82 10.00
C GLY A 145 0.53 4.18 9.09
N LEU A 146 0.59 2.84 9.08
CA LEU A 146 1.35 2.08 8.07
C LEU A 146 0.56 2.07 6.76
N GLU A 147 1.01 2.89 5.81
CA GLU A 147 0.57 2.85 4.42
C GLU A 147 1.39 1.79 3.67
N ILE A 148 0.75 0.74 3.14
CA ILE A 148 1.36 -0.14 2.13
C ILE A 148 1.19 0.53 0.76
N ALA A 149 1.92 1.62 0.57
CA ALA A 149 2.09 2.27 -0.73
C ALA A 149 3.43 1.83 -1.34
N SER A 150 3.38 1.32 -2.56
CA SER A 150 4.58 1.16 -3.37
C SER A 150 5.03 2.53 -3.90
N GLY A 151 6.34 2.82 -3.84
CA GLY A 151 6.99 3.94 -4.56
C GLY A 151 6.92 3.84 -6.11
N ASN A 152 6.17 2.85 -6.64
CA ASN A 152 5.55 2.82 -7.97
C ASN A 152 4.11 2.21 -7.84
N ASN A 153 3.04 3.03 -7.82
CA ASN A 153 1.60 2.69 -8.02
C ASN A 153 1.07 1.29 -7.61
N GLY A 154 1.42 0.82 -6.42
CA GLY A 154 0.67 -0.24 -5.74
C GLY A 154 -0.08 0.40 -4.58
N SER A 155 -1.43 0.50 -4.60
CA SER A 155 -2.32 -0.59 -4.15
C SER A 155 -1.64 -1.91 -4.38
N SER A 156 -0.93 -2.27 -3.33
CA SER A 156 0.11 -3.25 -3.42
C SER A 156 -0.59 -4.58 -3.37
N TYR A 157 -0.93 -5.05 -4.56
CA TYR A 157 -1.40 -6.40 -4.70
C TYR A 157 -0.26 -7.31 -4.27
N ILE A 158 -0.65 -8.35 -3.56
CA ILE A 158 0.14 -9.56 -3.54
C ILE A 158 -0.50 -10.42 -4.64
N ASP A 159 0.05 -10.33 -5.86
CA ASP A 159 -0.37 -11.11 -7.05
C ASP A 159 0.29 -12.49 -7.03
N PHE A 160 -0.44 -13.51 -7.46
CA PHE A 160 0.07 -14.87 -7.67
C PHE A 160 -0.13 -15.25 -9.15
N LYS A 161 0.92 -15.53 -9.94
CA LYS A 161 0.85 -15.74 -11.42
C LYS A 161 0.68 -17.19 -11.88
N GLY A 162 0.06 -17.40 -13.06
CA GLY A 162 -0.07 -18.69 -13.74
C GLY A 162 0.54 -18.69 -15.15
N ASN A 163 0.96 -19.86 -15.67
CA ASN A 163 1.67 -19.99 -16.94
C ASN A 163 0.70 -20.18 -18.12
N ALA A 164 0.57 -19.22 -19.04
CA ALA A 164 0.25 -19.52 -20.44
C ALA A 164 0.57 -18.35 -21.37
N ASN A 165 0.98 -18.67 -22.60
CA ASN A 165 0.96 -17.77 -23.78
C ASN A 165 -0.48 -17.31 -24.15
N LEU A 166 -1.28 -16.85 -23.19
CA LEU A 166 -2.71 -16.53 -23.31
C LEU A 166 -3.09 -15.28 -22.48
N GLY A 167 -2.45 -14.14 -22.73
CA GLY A 167 -3.03 -12.81 -22.49
C GLY A 167 -3.57 -12.42 -21.10
N GLN A 168 -3.27 -13.14 -20.01
CA GLN A 168 -3.68 -12.79 -18.63
C GLN A 168 -2.58 -13.13 -17.60
N ASP A 169 -2.51 -12.36 -16.50
CA ASP A 169 -1.30 -12.19 -15.69
C ASP A 169 -1.33 -12.85 -14.28
N TYR A 170 -2.46 -13.31 -13.71
CA TYR A 170 -2.54 -13.89 -12.34
C TYR A 170 -3.60 -15.00 -12.09
N ILE A 171 -3.37 -15.91 -11.11
CA ILE A 171 -4.28 -16.95 -10.55
C ILE A 171 -4.91 -16.56 -9.20
N GLY A 172 -4.36 -15.57 -8.48
CA GLY A 172 -4.91 -15.10 -7.21
C GLY A 172 -4.36 -13.73 -6.78
N ARG A 173 -5.10 -13.00 -5.94
CA ARG A 173 -4.71 -11.66 -5.45
C ARG A 173 -5.20 -11.44 -4.02
N ILE A 174 -4.26 -11.12 -3.10
CA ILE A 174 -4.57 -10.53 -1.80
C ILE A 174 -4.36 -9.04 -1.96
N GLU A 175 -5.43 -8.31 -1.73
CA GLU A 175 -5.44 -6.89 -1.95
C GLU A 175 -5.93 -6.26 -0.66
N HIS A 176 -5.05 -5.48 -0.05
CA HIS A 176 -5.49 -4.45 0.85
C HIS A 176 -6.09 -3.36 -0.03
N THR A 177 -7.38 -3.47 -0.31
CA THR A 177 -8.10 -2.40 -0.99
C THR A 177 -8.17 -1.19 -0.08
N ASP A 178 -8.36 -0.03 -0.69
CA ASP A 178 -8.64 1.22 -0.01
C ASP A 178 -9.90 1.17 0.89
N GLY A 179 -10.65 0.03 0.92
CA GLY A 179 -11.89 -0.18 1.67
C GLY A 179 -11.78 -0.88 3.03
N GLY A 180 -10.58 -1.27 3.50
CA GLY A 180 -10.37 -1.75 4.88
C GLY A 180 -10.89 -3.17 5.20
N GLY A 181 -11.20 -3.95 4.16
CA GLY A 181 -11.58 -5.36 4.24
C GLY A 181 -10.52 -6.27 3.60
N PHE A 182 -10.56 -7.55 3.95
CA PHE A 182 -9.65 -8.56 3.43
C PHE A 182 -10.26 -9.22 2.19
N ASN A 183 -9.74 -8.88 1.01
CA ASN A 183 -10.15 -9.48 -0.28
C ASN A 183 -9.21 -10.62 -0.68
N ILE A 184 -9.81 -11.75 -1.09
CA ILE A 184 -9.12 -12.83 -1.81
C ILE A 184 -9.87 -13.05 -3.12
N VAL A 185 -9.24 -12.69 -4.24
CA VAL A 185 -9.79 -12.93 -5.58
C VAL A 185 -9.05 -14.11 -6.20
N SER A 186 -9.78 -15.11 -6.71
CA SER A 186 -9.26 -16.13 -7.65
C SER A 186 -10.17 -16.24 -8.87
N ASN A 187 -9.63 -16.74 -9.98
CA ASN A 187 -10.32 -16.88 -11.26
C ASN A 187 -11.45 -17.94 -11.30
N GLY A 188 -12.11 -18.28 -10.18
CA GLY A 188 -13.30 -19.15 -10.32
C GLY A 188 -14.00 -19.84 -9.15
N TYR A 189 -13.92 -19.46 -7.86
CA TYR A 189 -14.74 -20.19 -6.85
C TYR A 189 -15.38 -19.37 -5.72
N TYR A 190 -14.68 -18.42 -5.05
CA TYR A 190 -15.30 -17.60 -3.99
C TYR A 190 -14.75 -16.17 -4.01
N MET A 191 -15.65 -15.18 -4.01
CA MET A 191 -15.30 -13.77 -4.20
C MET A 191 -15.00 -13.02 -2.89
N LEU A 192 -15.42 -13.55 -1.75
CA LEU A 192 -15.23 -12.93 -0.45
C LEU A 192 -15.09 -14.01 0.62
N ASN A 193 -13.91 -14.07 1.25
CA ASN A 193 -13.63 -14.96 2.36
C ASN A 193 -13.44 -14.12 3.63
N VAL A 194 -14.41 -14.16 4.53
CA VAL A 194 -14.34 -13.41 5.78
C VAL A 194 -13.78 -14.31 6.86
N HIS A 195 -12.52 -14.09 7.22
CA HIS A 195 -11.88 -14.78 8.34
C HIS A 195 -12.27 -14.12 9.67
N GLY A 196 -13.48 -14.44 10.13
CA GLY A 196 -13.98 -13.96 11.41
C GLY A 196 -15.49 -13.73 11.40
N ARG A 197 -15.93 -12.84 12.29
CA ARG A 197 -17.35 -12.49 12.37
C ARG A 197 -17.67 -11.44 11.31
N LEU A 198 -18.53 -11.82 10.37
CA LEU A 198 -19.24 -10.86 9.54
C LEU A 198 -20.36 -10.26 10.40
N ARG A 199 -20.15 -9.05 10.91
CA ARG A 199 -21.24 -8.27 11.49
C ARG A 199 -21.90 -7.47 10.38
N ALA A 200 -23.15 -7.83 10.06
CA ALA A 200 -23.96 -7.10 9.10
C ALA A 200 -25.27 -6.68 9.76
N LYS A 201 -25.82 -5.53 9.35
CA LYS A 201 -27.21 -5.18 9.69
C LYS A 201 -28.19 -6.05 8.90
N GLU A 202 -27.79 -6.50 7.71
CA GLU A 202 -28.59 -7.33 6.81
C GLU A 202 -27.67 -8.18 5.91
N ILE A 203 -28.08 -9.41 5.60
CA ILE A 203 -27.48 -10.28 4.57
C ILE A 203 -28.62 -10.80 3.69
N LYS A 204 -28.65 -10.40 2.41
CA LYS A 204 -29.58 -10.93 1.42
C LYS A 204 -28.94 -12.12 0.69
N VAL A 205 -29.61 -13.26 0.70
CA VAL A 205 -29.12 -14.50 0.07
C VAL A 205 -30.13 -14.95 -1.00
N GLN A 206 -29.65 -15.33 -2.18
CA GLN A 206 -30.49 -15.81 -3.28
C GLN A 206 -30.34 -17.33 -3.41
N ALA A 207 -31.47 -18.05 -3.37
CA ALA A 207 -31.53 -19.48 -3.59
C ALA A 207 -32.93 -19.90 -4.07
N SER A 208 -33.04 -21.12 -4.60
CA SER A 208 -34.33 -21.76 -4.91
C SER A 208 -35.13 -22.00 -3.63
N TRP A 209 -36.44 -21.75 -3.68
CA TRP A 209 -37.34 -21.84 -2.55
C TRP A 209 -38.13 -23.16 -2.53
N ALA A 210 -38.72 -23.49 -1.38
CA ALA A 210 -39.29 -24.82 -1.10
C ALA A 210 -40.74 -25.06 -1.58
N ASP A 211 -41.36 -24.10 -2.29
CA ASP A 211 -42.79 -24.15 -2.67
C ASP A 211 -43.22 -25.42 -3.43
N TYR A 212 -42.27 -26.18 -3.98
CA TYR A 212 -42.52 -27.44 -4.67
C TYR A 212 -43.16 -28.51 -3.76
N VAL A 213 -43.10 -28.38 -2.43
CA VAL A 213 -43.78 -29.30 -1.50
C VAL A 213 -45.30 -29.29 -1.67
N PHE A 214 -45.86 -28.20 -2.20
CA PHE A 214 -47.30 -28.05 -2.46
C PHE A 214 -47.71 -28.40 -3.89
N ALA A 215 -46.80 -28.87 -4.73
CA ALA A 215 -47.14 -29.29 -6.08
C ALA A 215 -48.02 -30.57 -6.06
N ASP A 216 -48.94 -30.70 -7.02
CA ASP A 216 -49.86 -31.83 -7.11
C ASP A 216 -49.13 -33.19 -7.27
N ASP A 217 -47.92 -33.17 -7.83
CA ASP A 217 -47.04 -34.32 -8.02
C ASP A 217 -46.03 -34.53 -6.88
N TYR A 218 -46.07 -33.69 -5.83
CA TYR A 218 -45.19 -33.85 -4.68
C TYR A 218 -45.57 -35.09 -3.86
N ARG A 219 -44.64 -36.05 -3.79
CA ARG A 219 -44.84 -37.27 -3.00
C ARG A 219 -44.41 -37.05 -1.55
N LEU A 220 -45.36 -36.64 -0.70
CA LEU A 220 -45.16 -36.60 0.75
C LEU A 220 -44.84 -38.00 1.28
N ARG A 221 -43.69 -38.14 1.94
CA ARG A 221 -43.23 -39.42 2.48
C ARG A 221 -44.15 -39.89 3.63
N PRO A 222 -44.53 -41.15 3.74
CA PRO A 222 -45.26 -41.62 4.93
C PRO A 222 -44.44 -41.45 6.22
N LEU A 223 -45.08 -41.09 7.34
CA LEU A 223 -44.38 -40.93 8.63
C LEU A 223 -43.65 -42.20 9.11
N THR A 224 -44.14 -43.37 8.73
CA THR A 224 -43.46 -44.65 9.00
C THR A 224 -42.12 -44.76 8.27
N GLU A 225 -42.05 -44.32 7.01
CA GLU A 225 -40.81 -44.26 6.25
C GLU A 225 -39.88 -43.16 6.78
N VAL A 226 -40.44 -42.02 7.23
CA VAL A 226 -39.66 -40.96 7.89
C VAL A 226 -39.08 -41.46 9.22
N GLU A 227 -39.86 -42.17 10.04
CA GLU A 227 -39.42 -42.77 11.30
C GLU A 227 -38.32 -43.81 11.06
N GLN A 228 -38.50 -44.72 10.10
CA GLN A 228 -37.47 -45.67 9.72
C GLN A 228 -36.19 -44.93 9.31
N TYR A 229 -36.30 -43.90 8.47
CA TYR A 229 -35.17 -43.09 8.04
C TYR A 229 -34.46 -42.43 9.22
N ILE A 230 -35.17 -41.82 10.17
CA ILE A 230 -34.59 -41.21 11.37
C ILE A 230 -33.92 -42.27 12.25
N ASN A 231 -34.55 -43.43 12.43
CA ASN A 231 -33.99 -44.49 13.25
C ASN A 231 -32.67 -45.01 12.68
N GLU A 232 -32.59 -45.11 11.36
CA GLU A 232 -31.41 -45.55 10.62
C GLU A 232 -30.33 -44.46 10.50
N HIS A 233 -30.71 -43.22 10.18
CA HIS A 233 -29.79 -42.13 9.78
C HIS A 233 -29.59 -41.04 10.84
N LYS A 234 -30.44 -40.98 11.87
CA LYS A 234 -30.41 -40.00 12.98
C LYS A 234 -30.58 -38.53 12.56
N HIS A 235 -31.13 -38.26 11.38
CA HIS A 235 -31.54 -36.92 10.93
C HIS A 235 -32.78 -37.01 10.03
N LEU A 236 -33.39 -35.85 9.72
CA LEU A 236 -34.54 -35.77 8.82
C LEU A 236 -34.14 -35.99 7.35
N PRO A 237 -35.04 -36.52 6.51
CA PRO A 237 -34.83 -36.56 5.06
C PRO A 237 -34.52 -35.17 4.47
N ASN A 238 -33.59 -35.12 3.51
CA ASN A 238 -33.11 -33.92 2.80
C ASN A 238 -32.33 -32.89 3.64
N ILE A 239 -32.36 -33.02 4.96
CA ILE A 239 -31.52 -32.24 5.87
C ILE A 239 -30.13 -32.90 5.98
N PRO A 240 -29.04 -32.14 5.79
CA PRO A 240 -27.71 -32.70 6.00
C PRO A 240 -27.55 -33.15 7.45
N SER A 241 -26.83 -34.26 7.66
CA SER A 241 -26.50 -34.70 9.01
C SER A 241 -25.60 -33.67 9.72
N ALA A 242 -25.56 -33.71 11.05
CA ALA A 242 -24.65 -32.85 11.82
C ALA A 242 -23.19 -33.04 11.37
N ALA A 243 -22.81 -34.30 11.10
CA ALA A 243 -21.49 -34.63 10.59
C ALA A 243 -21.18 -33.91 9.25
N VAL A 244 -22.15 -33.80 8.32
CA VAL A 244 -21.95 -33.09 7.05
C VAL A 244 -21.75 -31.59 7.27
N VAL A 245 -22.58 -30.95 8.09
CA VAL A 245 -22.50 -29.50 8.32
C VAL A 245 -21.19 -29.10 9.03
N GLU A 246 -20.76 -29.89 10.01
CA GLU A 246 -19.47 -29.68 10.68
C GLU A 246 -18.30 -29.79 9.71
N SER A 247 -18.41 -30.70 8.73
CA SER A 247 -17.32 -30.97 7.79
C SER A 247 -17.27 -30.03 6.57
N GLU A 248 -18.42 -29.65 5.99
CA GLU A 248 -18.49 -28.93 4.71
C GLU A 248 -18.95 -27.47 4.88
N GLY A 249 -19.33 -27.10 6.10
CA GLY A 249 -19.96 -25.82 6.39
C GLY A 249 -21.44 -25.82 6.04
N LEU A 250 -22.09 -24.68 6.27
CA LEU A 250 -23.51 -24.52 6.04
C LEU A 250 -23.74 -23.51 4.91
N GLU A 251 -24.31 -23.99 3.82
CA GLU A 251 -24.90 -23.12 2.83
C GLU A 251 -26.20 -22.53 3.39
N VAL A 252 -26.08 -21.34 3.99
CA VAL A 252 -27.17 -20.67 4.70
C VAL A 252 -28.45 -20.60 3.85
N ALA A 253 -28.32 -20.32 2.55
CA ALA A 253 -29.44 -20.26 1.61
C ALA A 253 -30.17 -21.61 1.47
N SER A 254 -29.40 -22.64 1.15
CA SER A 254 -29.89 -24.01 0.93
C SER A 254 -30.53 -24.56 2.20
N MET A 255 -29.91 -24.31 3.35
CA MET A 255 -30.46 -24.75 4.63
C MET A 255 -31.76 -24.05 4.99
N ILE A 256 -31.89 -22.74 4.76
CA ILE A 256 -33.14 -22.02 5.00
C ILE A 256 -34.26 -22.59 4.11
N ALA A 257 -33.98 -22.86 2.83
CA ALA A 257 -34.95 -23.49 1.93
C ALA A 257 -35.36 -24.89 2.42
N LYS A 258 -34.39 -25.73 2.81
CA LYS A 258 -34.66 -27.07 3.35
C LYS A 258 -35.42 -27.06 4.67
N GLN A 259 -35.17 -26.07 5.54
CA GLN A 259 -35.96 -25.89 6.76
C GLN A 259 -37.42 -25.55 6.42
N MET A 260 -37.65 -24.69 5.42
CA MET A 260 -39.01 -24.40 4.94
C MET A 260 -39.68 -25.64 4.34
N GLU A 261 -38.96 -26.43 3.54
CA GLU A 261 -39.47 -27.73 3.04
C GLU A 261 -39.98 -28.61 4.20
N LYS A 262 -39.22 -28.72 5.31
CA LYS A 262 -39.67 -29.50 6.47
C LYS A 262 -40.86 -28.87 7.19
N ILE A 263 -40.93 -27.55 7.27
CA ILE A 263 -42.09 -26.84 7.86
C ILE A 263 -43.35 -27.11 7.04
N GLU A 264 -43.24 -27.11 5.71
CA GLU A 264 -44.34 -27.37 4.78
C GLU A 264 -44.79 -28.83 4.85
N GLU A 265 -43.87 -29.79 4.88
CA GLU A 265 -44.18 -31.21 5.09
C GLU A 265 -44.86 -31.46 6.44
N LEU A 266 -44.35 -30.86 7.52
CA LEU A 266 -44.98 -30.92 8.84
C LEU A 266 -46.40 -30.36 8.82
N THR A 267 -46.63 -29.29 8.07
CA THR A 267 -47.96 -28.71 7.88
C THR A 267 -48.90 -29.69 7.18
N LEU A 268 -48.42 -30.40 6.13
CA LEU A 268 -49.20 -31.44 5.45
C LEU A 268 -49.53 -32.63 6.37
N TYR A 269 -48.57 -33.11 7.18
CA TYR A 269 -48.85 -34.17 8.16
C TYR A 269 -49.85 -33.73 9.22
N MET A 270 -49.80 -32.47 9.68
CA MET A 270 -50.77 -31.93 10.64
C MET A 270 -52.17 -31.86 10.04
N ILE A 271 -52.29 -31.46 8.77
CA ILE A 271 -53.57 -31.45 8.05
C ILE A 271 -54.15 -32.87 7.95
N ASP A 272 -53.33 -33.87 7.60
CA ASP A 272 -53.76 -35.28 7.54
C ASP A 272 -54.15 -35.83 8.93
N LEU A 273 -53.36 -35.52 9.96
CA LEU A 273 -53.65 -35.91 11.33
C LEU A 273 -54.97 -35.31 11.83
N ASN A 274 -55.22 -34.03 11.54
CA ASN A 274 -56.48 -33.38 11.92
C ASN A 274 -57.69 -34.08 11.26
N LYS A 275 -57.59 -34.40 9.96
CA LYS A 275 -58.63 -35.16 9.26
C LYS A 275 -58.89 -36.52 9.91
N LYS A 276 -57.84 -37.25 10.27
CA LYS A 276 -57.97 -38.54 10.98
C LYS A 276 -58.60 -38.39 12.36
N VAL A 277 -58.25 -37.34 13.11
CA VAL A 277 -58.85 -37.04 14.42
C VAL A 277 -60.35 -36.76 14.26
N GLU A 278 -60.76 -35.97 13.27
CA GLU A 278 -62.18 -35.71 12.98
C GLU A 278 -62.95 -36.99 12.66
N ILE A 279 -62.39 -37.88 11.84
CA ILE A 279 -62.98 -39.19 11.53
C ILE A 279 -63.12 -40.04 12.80
N LEU A 280 -62.06 -40.19 13.58
CA LEU A 280 -62.08 -40.98 14.82
C LEU A 280 -63.07 -40.41 15.85
N GLN A 281 -63.22 -39.09 15.92
CA GLN A 281 -64.23 -38.45 16.78
C GLN A 281 -65.66 -38.78 16.31
N ALA A 282 -65.90 -38.78 15.00
CA ALA A 282 -67.19 -39.15 14.41
C ALA A 282 -67.52 -40.63 14.66
N GLU A 283 -66.56 -41.54 14.45
CA GLU A 283 -66.71 -42.98 14.71
C GLU A 283 -66.96 -43.25 16.20
N ASN A 284 -66.20 -42.60 17.10
CA ASN A 284 -66.43 -42.72 18.54
C ASN A 284 -67.82 -42.24 18.96
N LYS A 285 -68.32 -41.17 18.33
CA LYS A 285 -69.69 -40.69 18.57
C LYS A 285 -70.72 -41.74 18.15
N GLN A 286 -70.52 -42.40 17.01
CA GLN A 286 -71.41 -43.47 16.53
C GLN A 286 -71.35 -44.71 17.42
N LEU A 287 -70.16 -45.16 17.82
CA LEU A 287 -69.98 -46.32 18.71
C LEU A 287 -70.63 -46.09 20.09
N LYS A 288 -70.47 -44.90 20.67
CA LYS A 288 -71.14 -44.53 21.94
C LYS A 288 -72.66 -44.59 21.82
N GLN A 289 -73.21 -44.14 20.70
CA GLN A 289 -74.64 -44.24 20.42
C GLN A 289 -75.08 -45.71 20.31
N GLN A 290 -74.33 -46.54 19.59
CA GLN A 290 -74.63 -47.97 19.45
C GLN A 290 -74.61 -48.72 20.80
N ILE A 291 -73.59 -48.50 21.64
CA ILE A 291 -73.50 -49.09 22.98
C ILE A 291 -74.69 -48.66 23.84
N SER A 292 -75.06 -47.37 23.81
CA SER A 292 -76.22 -46.89 24.57
C SER A 292 -77.53 -47.53 24.11
N SER A 293 -77.69 -47.79 22.81
CA SER A 293 -78.87 -48.47 22.27
C SER A 293 -78.89 -49.98 22.51
N SER A 294 -77.72 -50.61 22.67
CA SER A 294 -77.61 -52.06 22.93
C SER A 294 -77.75 -52.40 24.41
N ASN A 295 -77.37 -51.50 25.32
CA ASN A 295 -77.59 -51.64 26.77
C ASN A 295 -79.03 -51.31 27.20
N GLN A 296 -79.87 -50.81 26.29
CA GLN A 296 -81.30 -50.53 26.50
C GLN A 296 -82.22 -51.65 25.98
N LYS A 297 -81.66 -52.73 25.43
CA LYS A 297 -82.36 -53.96 25.06
C LYS A 297 -82.03 -55.08 26.04
#